data_AF-A0A1B9M8F6-F1
#
_entry.id   AF-A0A1B9M8F6-F1
#
_cell.length_a   1.000
_cell.length_b   1.000
_cell.length_c   1.000
_cell.angle_alpha   90.00
_cell.angle_beta   90.00
_cell.angle_gamma   90.00
#
_symmetry.space_group_name_H-M   'P 1'
#
loop_
_entity.id
_entity.type
_entity.pdbx_description
1 polymer ?
#
loop_
_entity_poly.entity_id
_entity_poly.type
_entity_poly.pdbx_seq_one_letter_code
_entity_poly.pdbx_strand_id
1 'polypeptide(L)'
;MDINYFKKEFAPRLKNYKLTYSSYPNGDFGSMERVVIEGNNKIAGIDFWSKGWLDIDIYDLILDDQIMNILLGPSEIRQQNNAILKFIEILLNGK
;
A
#
# COMPACT_ATOMS: atom_id res chain seq x y z
N MET A 1 3.18 4.39 10.43
CA MET A 1 4.16 4.33 9.31
C MET A 1 3.74 5.35 8.27
N ASP A 2 4.66 5.87 7.47
CA ASP A 2 4.38 6.84 6.40
C ASP A 2 5.08 6.44 5.09
N ILE A 3 4.90 7.27 4.06
CA ILE A 3 5.52 7.10 2.74
C ILE A 3 7.06 7.05 2.80
N ASN A 4 7.69 7.79 3.72
CA ASN A 4 9.15 7.86 3.83
C ASN A 4 9.70 6.56 4.40
N TYR A 5 9.03 6.03 5.44
CA TYR A 5 9.33 4.70 5.96
C TYR A 5 9.15 3.63 4.89
N PHE A 6 8.07 3.69 4.09
CA PHE A 6 7.85 2.76 2.98
C PHE A 6 9.00 2.78 1.96
N LYS A 7 9.39 3.98 1.51
CA LYS A 7 10.50 4.17 0.56
C LYS A 7 11.83 3.64 1.10
N LYS A 8 12.07 3.77 2.40
CA LYS A 8 13.32 3.33 3.03
C LYS A 8 13.37 1.81 3.25
N GLU A 9 12.30 1.22 3.76
CA GLU A 9 12.34 -0.15 4.28
C GLU A 9 11.77 -1.20 3.31
N PHE A 10 10.77 -0.82 2.50
CA PHE A 10 10.02 -1.75 1.65
C PHE A 10 10.34 -1.60 0.17
N ALA A 11 10.43 -0.38 -0.37
CA ALA A 11 10.73 -0.16 -1.78
C ALA A 11 12.01 -0.91 -2.25
N PRO A 12 13.11 -0.99 -1.48
CA PRO A 12 14.31 -1.74 -1.90
C PRO A 12 14.10 -3.25 -2.06
N ARG A 13 13.03 -3.82 -1.48
CA ARG A 13 12.67 -5.24 -1.58
C ARG A 13 11.79 -5.54 -2.79
N LEU A 14 11.14 -4.52 -3.35
CA LEU A 14 10.20 -4.63 -4.48
C LEU A 14 10.88 -4.36 -5.83
N LYS A 15 12.13 -4.82 -6.02
CA LYS A 15 12.96 -4.47 -7.21
C LYS A 15 12.36 -4.90 -8.56
N ASN A 16 11.51 -5.92 -8.55
CA ASN A 16 10.87 -6.45 -9.75
C ASN A 16 9.50 -5.79 -10.02
N TYR A 17 9.12 -4.82 -9.19
CA TYR A 17 7.89 -4.06 -9.37
C TYR A 17 8.21 -2.67 -9.91
N LYS A 18 7.30 -2.14 -10.72
CA LYS A 18 7.25 -0.72 -11.04
C LYS A 18 6.54 0.00 -9.89
N LEU A 19 7.22 0.98 -9.30
CA LEU A 19 6.67 1.80 -8.22
C LEU A 19 6.37 3.21 -8.75
N THR A 20 5.12 3.63 -8.68
CA THR A 20 4.69 4.98 -9.05
C THR A 20 4.25 5.73 -7.79
N TYR A 21 4.86 6.88 -7.53
CA TYR A 21 4.55 7.72 -6.38
C TYR A 21 3.69 8.91 -6.82
N SER A 22 2.70 9.28 -6.02
CA SER A 22 1.85 10.43 -6.30
C SER A 22 1.40 11.11 -5.00
N SER A 23 1.20 12.43 -5.07
CA SER A 23 0.80 13.24 -3.92
C SER A 23 -0.43 14.08 -4.29
N TYR A 24 -1.39 14.14 -3.37
CA TYR A 24 -2.66 14.84 -3.56
C TYR A 24 -2.95 15.67 -2.31
N PRO A 25 -2.91 17.01 -2.36
CA PRO A 25 -2.96 17.85 -1.16
C PRO A 25 -4.37 17.96 -0.54
N ASN A 26 -5.43 17.77 -1.32
CA ASN A 26 -6.80 18.14 -0.95
C ASN A 26 -7.76 16.95 -1.01
N GLY A 27 -7.56 15.93 -0.16
CA GLY A 27 -8.50 14.82 -0.06
C GLY A 27 -9.24 14.76 1.27
N ASP A 28 -10.24 13.87 1.34
CA ASP A 28 -11.21 13.80 2.44
C ASP A 28 -10.54 13.56 3.81
N PHE A 29 -9.51 12.70 3.82
CA PHE A 29 -8.69 12.41 4.99
C PHE A 29 -7.40 13.23 5.07
N GLY A 30 -7.40 14.44 4.48
CA GLY A 30 -6.24 15.32 4.38
C GLY A 30 -5.45 15.09 3.10
N SER A 31 -4.19 15.53 3.10
CA SER A 31 -3.26 15.23 2.01
C SER A 31 -2.96 13.73 1.95
N MET A 32 -2.81 13.19 0.74
CA MET A 32 -2.56 11.77 0.46
C MET A 32 -1.24 11.59 -0.26
N GLU A 33 -0.43 10.66 0.23
CA GLU A 33 0.74 10.13 -0.49
C GLU A 33 0.43 8.69 -0.90
N ARG A 34 0.38 8.43 -2.21
CA ARG A 34 0.06 7.12 -2.79
C ARG A 34 1.31 6.45 -3.36
N VAL A 35 1.42 5.15 -3.15
CA VAL A 35 2.30 4.27 -3.94
C VAL A 35 1.45 3.28 -4.71
N VAL A 36 1.61 3.26 -6.03
CA VAL A 36 1.10 2.19 -6.89
C VAL A 36 2.25 1.24 -7.22
N ILE A 37 2.02 -0.06 -7.04
CA ILE A 37 2.98 -1.15 -7.24
C ILE A 37 2.42 -2.06 -8.33
N GLU A 38 3.12 -2.18 -9.45
CA GLU A 38 2.71 -2.99 -10.60
C GLU A 38 3.78 -4.06 -10.90
N GLY A 39 3.40 -5.33 -10.96
CA GLY A 39 4.33 -6.42 -11.27
C GLY A 39 3.85 -7.78 -10.75
N ASN A 40 4.49 -8.87 -11.17
CA ASN A 40 4.18 -10.24 -10.75
C ASN A 40 2.67 -10.58 -10.79
N ASN A 41 2.00 -10.18 -11.87
CA ASN A 41 0.57 -10.32 -12.08
C ASN A 41 -0.31 -9.68 -11.00
N LYS A 42 0.17 -8.61 -10.35
CA LYS A 42 -0.56 -7.85 -9.35
C LYS A 42 -0.47 -6.36 -9.62
N ILE A 43 -1.55 -5.66 -9.26
CA ILE A 43 -1.61 -4.21 -9.15
C ILE A 43 -2.02 -3.91 -7.71
N ALA A 44 -1.25 -3.09 -7.03
CA ALA A 44 -1.46 -2.80 -5.63
C ALA A 44 -1.30 -1.32 -5.32
N GLY A 45 -2.07 -0.83 -4.35
CA GLY A 45 -2.05 0.53 -3.86
C GLY A 45 -1.86 0.58 -2.35
N ILE A 46 -1.12 1.59 -1.89
CA ILE A 46 -1.09 1.98 -0.48
C ILE A 46 -1.11 3.51 -0.38
N ASP A 47 -2.08 4.02 0.38
CA ASP A 47 -2.28 5.45 0.60
C ASP A 47 -2.03 5.82 2.05
N PHE A 48 -1.11 6.76 2.25
CA PHE A 48 -0.83 7.36 3.53
C PHE A 48 -1.50 8.72 3.61
N TRP A 49 -2.55 8.82 4.41
CA TRP A 49 -3.29 10.06 4.60
C TRP A 49 -2.75 10.85 5.79
N SER A 50 -2.65 12.18 5.69
CA SER A 50 -2.09 13.02 6.75
C SER A 50 -2.95 13.10 8.01
N LYS A 51 -4.24 12.77 7.95
CA LYS A 51 -5.08 12.56 9.16
C LYS A 51 -4.91 11.17 9.79
N GLY A 52 -3.91 10.39 9.36
CA GLY A 52 -3.55 9.10 9.95
C GLY A 52 -4.38 7.91 9.43
N TRP A 53 -5.16 8.11 8.37
CA TRP A 53 -5.83 7.01 7.67
C TRP A 53 -4.84 6.25 6.78
N LEU A 54 -5.12 4.97 6.60
CA LEU A 54 -4.35 4.08 5.75
C LEU A 54 -5.31 3.32 4.85
N ASP A 55 -5.14 3.43 3.53
CA ASP A 55 -5.85 2.61 2.54
C ASP A 55 -4.86 1.66 1.86
N ILE A 56 -5.26 0.41 1.69
CA ILE A 56 -4.46 -0.63 1.04
C ILE A 56 -5.35 -1.48 0.14
N ASP A 57 -4.91 -1.68 -1.10
CA ASP A 57 -5.54 -2.60 -2.04
C ASP A 57 -4.52 -3.48 -2.78
N ILE A 58 -4.92 -4.72 -3.09
CA ILE A 58 -4.20 -5.60 -4.01
C ILE A 58 -5.22 -6.28 -4.92
N TYR A 59 -5.02 -6.12 -6.21
CA TYR A 59 -5.71 -6.84 -7.26
C TYR A 59 -4.79 -7.89 -7.88
N ASP A 60 -5.24 -9.14 -7.97
CA ASP A 60 -4.52 -10.23 -8.63
C ASP A 60 -5.07 -10.45 -10.04
N LEU A 61 -4.20 -10.29 -11.04
CA LEU A 61 -4.56 -10.36 -12.45
C LEU A 61 -4.76 -11.79 -12.96
N ILE A 62 -4.27 -12.80 -12.24
CA ILE A 62 -4.50 -14.21 -12.59
C ILE A 62 -5.84 -14.68 -12.03
N LEU A 63 -6.14 -14.30 -10.79
CA LEU A 63 -7.42 -14.62 -10.16
C LEU A 63 -8.57 -13.74 -10.65
N ASP A 64 -8.25 -12.59 -11.26
CA ASP A 64 -9.21 -11.55 -11.65
C ASP A 64 -10.02 -11.06 -10.44
N ASP A 65 -9.36 -10.90 -9.28
CA ASP A 65 -10.02 -10.62 -8.02
C ASP A 65 -9.22 -9.65 -7.13
N GLN A 66 -9.95 -8.89 -6.31
CA GLN A 66 -9.38 -8.00 -5.31
C GLN A 66 -9.14 -8.77 -4.01
N ILE A 67 -7.92 -9.30 -3.87
CA ILE A 67 -7.53 -10.15 -2.74
C ILE A 67 -7.23 -9.37 -1.44
N MET A 68 -7.16 -8.05 -1.52
CA MET A 68 -7.03 -7.16 -0.37
C MET A 68 -7.69 -5.81 -0.68
N ASN A 69 -8.56 -5.34 0.23
CA ASN A 69 -9.15 -4.01 0.20
C ASN A 69 -9.44 -3.59 1.65
N ILE A 70 -8.67 -2.65 2.18
CA ILE A 70 -8.72 -2.29 3.59
C ILE A 70 -8.53 -0.78 3.74
N LEU A 71 -9.46 -0.15 4.48
CA LEU A 71 -9.34 1.21 4.98
C LEU A 71 -9.30 1.19 6.51
N LEU A 72 -8.26 1.79 7.10
CA LEU A 72 -8.05 1.82 8.56
C LEU A 72 -7.90 3.25 9.06
N GLY A 73 -8.57 3.53 10.17
CA GLY A 73 -8.55 4.82 10.84
C GLY A 73 -7.32 5.03 11.75
N PRO A 74 -7.10 6.26 12.21
CA PRO A 74 -5.91 6.63 12.99
C PRO A 74 -5.80 5.95 14.36
N SER A 75 -6.90 5.45 14.93
CA SER A 75 -6.90 4.71 16.19
C SER A 75 -6.48 3.24 16.04
N GLU A 76 -6.41 2.73 14.81
CA GLU A 76 -6.22 1.31 14.51
C GLU A 76 -4.74 0.95 14.26
N ILE A 77 -3.85 1.52 15.07
CA ILE A 77 -2.39 1.47 14.84
C ILE A 77 -1.87 0.02 14.71
N ARG A 78 -2.38 -0.91 15.53
CA ARG A 78 -1.98 -2.32 15.48
C ARG A 78 -2.45 -2.98 14.18
N GLN A 79 -3.67 -2.69 13.76
CA GLN A 79 -4.26 -3.20 12.52
C GLN A 79 -3.51 -2.64 11.31
N GLN A 80 -3.16 -1.34 11.31
CA GLN A 80 -2.38 -0.71 10.26
C GLN A 80 -1.03 -1.40 10.08
N ASN A 81 -0.30 -1.62 11.18
CA ASN A 81 0.99 -2.32 11.13
C ASN A 81 0.84 -3.75 10.59
N ASN A 82 -0.18 -4.48 11.05
CA ASN A 82 -0.44 -5.84 10.56
C ASN A 82 -0.83 -5.86 9.08
N ALA A 83 -1.64 -4.90 8.63
CA ALA A 83 -2.07 -4.78 7.24
C ALA A 83 -0.88 -4.50 6.31
N ILE A 84 0.03 -3.60 6.70
CA ILE A 84 1.26 -3.32 5.94
C ILE A 84 2.15 -4.57 5.85
N LEU A 85 2.32 -5.30 6.95
CA LEU A 85 3.12 -6.53 6.92
C LEU A 85 2.51 -7.59 5.99
N LYS A 86 1.19 -7.80 6.07
CA LYS A 86 0.47 -8.72 5.19
C LYS A 86 0.52 -8.28 3.72
N PHE A 87 0.40 -6.99 3.46
CA PHE A 87 0.52 -6.41 2.12
C PHE A 87 1.88 -6.74 1.50
N ILE A 88 2.96 -6.48 2.23
CA ILE A 88 4.32 -6.80 1.78
C ILE A 88 4.54 -8.31 1.64
N GLU A 89 4.00 -9.11 2.55
CA GLU A 89 4.05 -10.57 2.47
C GLU A 89 3.40 -11.09 1.17
N ILE A 90 2.20 -10.63 0.83
CA ILE A 90 1.50 -11.02 -0.40
C ILE A 90 2.31 -10.65 -1.65
N LEU A 91 2.91 -9.45 -1.67
CA LEU A 91 3.71 -8.99 -2.81
C LEU A 91 5.04 -9.75 -2.92
N LEU A 92 5.64 -10.22 -1.83
CA LEU A 92 6.91 -10.94 -1.87
C LEU A 92 6.77 -12.46 -2.05
N ASN A 93 5.65 -13.04 -1.63
CA ASN A 93 5.44 -14.49 -1.64
C ASN A 93 4.74 -15.02 -2.91
N GLY A 94 4.39 -14.17 -3.88
CA GLY A 94 3.75 -14.56 -5.15
C GLY A 94 4.66 -15.25 -6.17
N LYS A 95 5.52 -16.19 -5.73
CA LYS A 95 6.24 -17.12 -6.61
C LYS A 95 5.36 -18.30 -7.02
#